data_AF-A0A177EC39-F1
#
_entry.id   AF-A0A177EC39-F1
#
_cell.length_a   1.000
_cell.length_b   1.000
_cell.length_c   1.000
_cell.angle_alpha   90.00
_cell.angle_beta   90.00
_cell.angle_gamma   90.00
#
_symmetry.space_group_name_H-M   'P 1'
#
loop_
_entity.id
_entity.type
_entity.pdbx_description
1 polymer ?
#
loop_
_entity_poly.entity_id
_entity_poly.type
_entity_poly.pdbx_seq_one_letter_code
_entity_poly.pdbx_strand_id
1 'polypeptide(L)'
;MEGSLFEWVLLVVLGVSSVLIKGMLLKRLFGRRKTLRRLPRSVLIINTYAPIGSDLLSSLQNRYALKELKESVKTDYQEEYQKFVRAVDENEPPVEKTRKEAYERLCRFIESKNQLFPDLVILCSEAAKLATNQPFLLYQAEIHHSREEFSESVLIKALGHYSTCEQRNGK
;
A
#
# COMPACT_ATOMS: atom_id res chain seq x y z
N MET A 1 12.56 -17.94 53.18
CA MET A 1 12.62 -17.85 51.70
C MET A 1 11.35 -17.16 51.24
N GLU A 2 11.30 -15.83 51.29
CA GLU A 2 10.11 -15.03 50.94
C GLU A 2 10.52 -13.78 50.14
N GLY A 3 11.37 -13.98 49.13
CA GLY A 3 11.87 -12.92 48.25
C GLY A 3 11.65 -13.27 46.79
N SER A 4 10.40 -13.45 46.36
CA SER A 4 10.13 -13.64 44.91
C SER A 4 8.90 -12.88 44.41
N LEU A 5 7.81 -12.81 45.16
CA LEU A 5 6.58 -12.20 44.67
C LEU A 5 6.70 -10.69 44.38
N PHE A 6 7.47 -9.95 45.19
CA PHE A 6 7.60 -8.50 45.04
C PHE A 6 8.45 -8.10 43.81
N GLU A 7 9.50 -8.86 43.48
CA GLU A 7 10.35 -8.58 42.31
C GLU A 7 9.63 -8.88 41.00
N TRP A 8 8.85 -9.97 40.94
CA TRP A 8 8.05 -10.30 39.75
C TRP A 8 6.95 -9.28 39.50
N VAL A 9 6.28 -8.79 40.54
CA VAL A 9 5.26 -7.73 40.41
C VAL A 9 5.90 -6.43 39.91
N LEU A 10 7.08 -6.06 40.41
CA LEU A 10 7.77 -4.85 39.96
C LEU A 10 8.21 -4.94 38.50
N LEU A 11 8.73 -6.09 38.06
CA LEU A 11 9.08 -6.33 36.65
C LEU A 11 7.87 -6.29 35.71
N VAL A 12 6.73 -6.86 36.13
CA VAL A 12 5.48 -6.79 35.36
C VAL A 12 4.96 -5.37 35.30
N VAL A 13 4.96 -4.62 36.42
CA VAL A 13 4.52 -3.22 36.44
C VAL A 13 5.42 -2.35 35.58
N LEU A 14 6.75 -2.50 35.64
CA LEU A 14 7.69 -1.76 34.79
C LEU A 14 7.56 -2.16 33.30
N GLY A 15 7.35 -3.44 33.01
CA GLY A 15 7.09 -3.96 31.67
C GLY A 15 5.82 -3.38 31.04
N VAL A 16 4.70 -3.43 31.77
CA VAL A 16 3.41 -2.86 31.34
C VAL A 16 3.49 -1.34 31.23
N SER A 17 4.22 -0.67 32.14
CA SER A 17 4.48 0.76 32.06
C SER A 17 5.25 1.15 30.81
N SER A 18 6.26 0.36 30.40
CA SER A 18 7.04 0.63 29.19
C SER A 18 6.20 0.53 27.90
N VAL A 19 5.21 -0.37 27.86
CA VAL A 19 4.27 -0.54 26.73
C VAL A 19 3.26 0.61 26.69
N LEU A 20 2.73 1.03 27.85
CA LEU A 20 1.80 2.15 27.95
C LEU A 20 2.49 3.50 27.66
N ILE A 21 3.74 3.67 28.11
CA ILE A 21 4.55 4.86 27.85
C ILE A 21 4.91 4.95 26.36
N LYS A 22 5.24 3.84 25.68
CA LYS A 22 5.40 3.83 24.21
C LYS A 22 4.10 4.21 23.50
N GLY A 23 2.96 3.68 23.93
CA GLY A 23 1.64 4.05 23.39
C GLY A 23 1.26 5.54 23.58
N MET A 24 1.68 6.16 24.70
CA MET A 24 1.45 7.58 24.97
C MET A 24 2.49 8.52 24.33
N LEU A 25 3.75 8.11 24.19
CA LEU A 25 4.76 8.88 23.46
C LEU A 25 4.48 8.90 21.95
N LEU A 26 3.95 7.80 21.39
CA LEU A 26 3.42 7.81 20.01
C LEU A 26 2.37 8.91 19.85
N LYS A 27 1.41 9.05 20.78
CA LYS A 27 0.38 10.11 20.72
C LYS A 27 0.94 11.54 20.80
N ARG A 28 2.10 11.75 21.44
CA ARG A 28 2.74 13.07 21.55
C ARG A 28 3.57 13.45 20.33
N LEU A 29 4.16 12.48 19.63
CA LEU A 29 4.84 12.71 18.34
C LEU A 29 3.85 12.89 17.18
N PHE A 30 2.64 12.30 17.29
CA PHE A 30 1.49 12.65 16.45
C PHE A 30 0.82 13.95 16.94
N GLY A 31 1.55 15.07 16.85
CA GLY A 31 0.95 16.39 16.91
C GLY A 31 -0.20 16.48 15.91
N ARG A 32 -1.44 16.49 16.43
CA ARG A 32 -2.70 16.50 15.65
C ARG A 32 -2.77 15.37 14.62
N ARG A 33 -3.19 14.17 15.04
CA ARG A 33 -3.81 13.21 14.10
C ARG A 33 -4.95 13.93 13.37
N LYS A 34 -4.70 14.38 12.13
CA LYS A 34 -5.72 14.32 11.09
C LYS A 34 -6.06 12.84 11.00
N THR A 35 -7.16 12.42 11.59
CA THR A 35 -7.73 11.10 11.32
C THR A 35 -7.89 11.02 9.81
N LEU A 36 -7.03 10.22 9.15
CA LEU A 36 -7.12 10.00 7.72
C LEU A 36 -8.52 9.44 7.46
N ARG A 37 -9.30 10.14 6.63
CA ARG A 37 -10.69 9.76 6.35
C ARG A 37 -10.76 8.42 5.61
N ARG A 38 -9.76 8.15 4.79
CA ARG A 38 -9.61 6.94 3.97
C ARG A 38 -8.15 6.50 3.98
N LEU A 39 -7.94 5.19 3.98
CA LEU A 39 -6.63 4.56 3.83
C LEU A 39 -6.64 3.62 2.61
N PRO A 40 -5.56 3.55 1.84
CA PRO A 40 -5.41 2.54 0.80
C PRO A 40 -5.21 1.17 1.46
N ARG A 41 -5.72 0.11 0.84
CA ARG A 41 -5.46 -1.27 1.27
C ARG A 41 -4.11 -1.73 0.74
N SER A 42 -3.84 -1.50 -0.54
CA SER A 42 -2.58 -1.84 -1.20
C SER A 42 -1.86 -0.59 -1.69
N VAL A 43 -0.58 -0.49 -1.35
CA VAL A 43 0.32 0.59 -1.79
C VAL A 43 1.48 -0.01 -2.55
N LEU A 44 1.65 0.45 -3.79
CA LEU A 44 2.79 0.15 -4.63
C LEU A 44 3.80 1.29 -4.59
N ILE A 45 5.06 0.98 -4.35
CA ILE A 45 6.17 1.94 -4.43
C ILE A 45 7.00 1.63 -5.67
N ILE A 46 7.22 2.64 -6.49
CA ILE A 46 8.16 2.61 -7.61
C ILE A 46 9.25 3.61 -7.28
N ASN A 47 10.36 3.11 -6.73
CA ASN A 47 11.50 3.95 -6.35
C ASN A 47 12.62 3.83 -7.39
N THR A 48 12.89 4.92 -8.12
CA THR A 48 13.94 4.91 -9.14
C THR A 48 15.31 5.30 -8.61
N TYR A 49 15.40 5.68 -7.32
CA TYR A 49 16.64 6.16 -6.71
C TYR A 49 17.48 5.02 -6.12
N ALA A 50 16.92 4.26 -5.19
CA ALA A 50 17.60 3.13 -4.55
C ALA A 50 16.59 2.08 -4.06
N PRO A 51 16.99 0.80 -3.94
CA PRO A 51 16.13 -0.23 -3.35
C PRO A 51 15.76 0.10 -1.89
N ILE A 52 14.54 -0.21 -1.49
CA ILE A 52 14.05 0.04 -0.13
C ILE A 52 14.30 -1.19 0.72
N GLY A 53 14.90 -1.00 1.90
CA GLY A 53 15.11 -2.09 2.85
C GLY A 53 13.79 -2.75 3.28
N SER A 54 13.73 -4.08 3.22
CA SER A 54 12.55 -4.88 3.61
C SER A 54 12.10 -4.63 5.06
N ASP A 55 13.06 -4.38 5.96
CA ASP A 55 12.78 -4.04 7.36
C ASP A 55 12.03 -2.72 7.50
N LEU A 56 12.41 -1.71 6.69
CA LEU A 56 11.73 -0.42 6.65
C LEU A 56 10.30 -0.59 6.14
N LEU A 57 10.11 -1.31 5.03
CA LEU A 57 8.78 -1.59 4.47
C LEU A 57 7.89 -2.30 5.49
N SER A 58 8.40 -3.36 6.13
CA SER A 58 7.67 -4.13 7.14
C SER A 58 7.30 -3.27 8.35
N SER A 59 8.24 -2.43 8.82
CA SER A 59 8.01 -1.49 9.92
C SER A 59 6.91 -0.48 9.59
N LEU A 60 6.94 0.11 8.39
CA LEU A 60 5.94 1.09 7.94
C LEU A 60 4.58 0.44 7.70
N GLN A 61 4.54 -0.73 7.05
CA GLN A 61 3.30 -1.47 6.83
C GLN A 61 2.55 -1.72 8.14
N ASN A 62 3.26 -2.22 9.16
CA ASN A 62 2.71 -2.47 10.49
C ASN A 62 2.31 -1.17 11.20
N ARG A 63 3.15 -0.13 11.12
CA ARG A 63 2.90 1.16 11.78
C ARG A 63 1.64 1.86 11.26
N TYR A 64 1.40 1.77 9.95
CA TYR A 64 0.27 2.42 9.29
C TYR A 64 -0.92 1.47 9.05
N ALA A 65 -0.84 0.23 9.52
CA ALA A 65 -1.86 -0.81 9.35
C ALA A 65 -2.27 -0.99 7.88
N LEU A 66 -1.30 -0.94 6.96
CA LEU A 66 -1.52 -1.20 5.55
C LEU A 66 -1.63 -2.71 5.32
N LYS A 67 -2.59 -3.14 4.49
CA LYS A 67 -2.73 -4.57 4.16
C LYS A 67 -1.54 -5.06 3.34
N GLU A 68 -1.10 -4.23 2.40
CA GLU A 68 0.06 -4.50 1.55
C GLU A 68 0.82 -3.20 1.28
N LEU A 69 2.14 -3.24 1.50
CA LEU A 69 3.08 -2.20 1.12
C LEU A 69 4.26 -2.88 0.43
N LYS A 70 4.37 -2.72 -0.89
CA LYS A 70 5.42 -3.38 -1.67
C LYS A 70 6.19 -2.39 -2.52
N GLU A 71 7.49 -2.56 -2.57
CA GLU A 71 8.30 -2.00 -3.63
C GLU A 71 8.19 -2.93 -4.85
N SER A 72 8.00 -2.35 -6.03
CA SER A 72 8.16 -3.08 -7.27
C SER A 72 9.41 -2.60 -7.98
N VAL A 73 10.30 -3.55 -8.23
CA VAL A 73 11.28 -3.42 -9.31
C VAL A 73 10.51 -3.54 -10.63
N LYS A 74 10.88 -2.75 -11.65
CA LYS A 74 10.21 -2.72 -12.97
C LYS A 74 9.93 -4.11 -13.58
N THR A 75 10.74 -5.11 -13.24
CA THR A 75 10.67 -6.50 -13.71
C THR A 75 9.56 -7.30 -13.04
N ASP A 76 9.38 -7.17 -11.72
CA ASP A 76 8.50 -8.05 -10.94
C ASP A 76 7.02 -7.78 -11.25
N TYR A 77 6.70 -6.53 -11.58
CA TYR A 77 5.37 -6.13 -12.01
C TYR A 77 4.94 -6.79 -13.33
N GLN A 78 5.91 -7.08 -14.22
CA GLN A 78 5.63 -7.71 -15.50
C GLN A 78 5.25 -9.19 -15.33
N GLU A 79 5.79 -9.87 -14.32
CA GLU A 79 5.49 -11.27 -14.05
C GLU A 79 4.08 -11.46 -13.48
N GLU A 80 3.65 -10.61 -12.52
CA GLU A 80 2.27 -10.64 -12.01
C GLU A 80 1.26 -10.32 -13.12
N TYR A 81 1.60 -9.41 -14.03
CA TYR A 81 0.79 -9.15 -15.21
C TYR A 81 0.75 -10.31 -16.19
N GLN A 82 1.87 -10.98 -16.45
CA GLN A 82 1.85 -12.17 -17.31
C GLN A 82 0.92 -13.25 -16.75
N LYS A 83 0.89 -13.41 -15.42
CA LYS A 83 -0.10 -14.28 -14.76
C LYS A 83 -1.54 -13.76 -14.96
N PHE A 84 -1.76 -12.45 -14.93
CA PHE A 84 -3.04 -11.83 -15.27
C PHE A 84 -3.46 -12.12 -16.72
N VAL A 85 -2.60 -11.87 -17.71
CA VAL A 85 -2.89 -12.10 -19.13
C VAL A 85 -3.19 -13.56 -19.38
N ARG A 86 -2.37 -14.47 -18.85
CA ARG A 86 -2.65 -15.91 -18.94
C ARG A 86 -3.97 -16.27 -18.29
N ALA A 87 -4.31 -15.70 -17.12
CA ALA A 87 -5.60 -15.95 -16.48
C ALA A 87 -6.79 -15.38 -17.26
N VAL A 88 -6.59 -14.32 -18.05
CA VAL A 88 -7.60 -13.78 -18.97
C VAL A 88 -7.76 -14.70 -20.19
N ASP A 89 -6.65 -15.12 -20.80
CA ASP A 89 -6.61 -15.98 -22.00
C ASP A 89 -7.07 -17.43 -21.71
N GLU A 90 -6.65 -18.02 -20.58
CA GLU A 90 -7.00 -19.41 -20.19
C GLU A 90 -8.48 -19.57 -19.79
N ASN A 91 -9.21 -18.47 -19.58
CA ASN A 91 -10.66 -18.47 -19.28
C ASN A 91 -11.51 -17.94 -20.44
N GLU A 92 -11.00 -17.92 -21.68
CA GLU A 92 -11.76 -17.48 -22.85
C GLU A 92 -12.64 -18.58 -23.47
N PRO A 93 -13.98 -18.43 -23.50
CA PRO A 93 -14.80 -18.93 -24.60
C PRO A 93 -14.75 -17.95 -25.80
N PRO A 94 -15.00 -18.43 -27.04
CA PRO A 94 -14.71 -17.71 -28.27
C PRO A 94 -15.53 -16.43 -28.45
N VAL A 95 -14.91 -15.48 -29.15
CA VAL A 95 -15.35 -14.09 -29.37
C VAL A 95 -16.70 -14.03 -30.09
N GLU A 96 -17.68 -13.35 -29.48
CA GLU A 96 -18.43 -12.22 -30.06
C GLU A 96 -19.69 -11.91 -29.23
N LYS A 97 -19.76 -10.70 -28.64
CA LYS A 97 -20.94 -9.81 -28.58
C LYS A 97 -20.64 -8.56 -27.75
N THR A 98 -21.24 -7.45 -28.19
CA THR A 98 -21.16 -6.03 -27.81
C THR A 98 -20.02 -5.57 -26.87
N ARG A 99 -19.35 -4.44 -27.18
CA ARG A 99 -18.36 -3.76 -26.30
C ARG A 99 -18.76 -3.71 -24.81
N LYS A 100 -20.07 -3.64 -24.54
CA LYS A 100 -20.66 -3.68 -23.21
C LYS A 100 -20.40 -5.00 -22.48
N GLU A 101 -20.60 -6.15 -23.12
CA GLU A 101 -20.34 -7.47 -22.51
C GLU A 101 -18.85 -7.70 -22.26
N ALA A 102 -17.98 -7.23 -23.17
CA ALA A 102 -16.53 -7.25 -22.97
C ALA A 102 -16.11 -6.39 -21.77
N TYR A 103 -16.68 -5.18 -21.64
CA TYR A 103 -16.45 -4.30 -20.48
C TYR A 103 -16.99 -4.91 -19.18
N GLU A 104 -18.19 -5.49 -19.17
CA GLU A 104 -18.75 -6.14 -17.99
C GLU A 104 -17.95 -7.37 -17.56
N ARG A 105 -17.35 -8.11 -18.49
CA ARG A 105 -16.41 -9.20 -18.18
C ARG A 105 -15.13 -8.66 -17.56
N LEU A 106 -14.58 -7.59 -18.12
CA LEU A 106 -13.41 -6.90 -17.56
C LEU A 106 -13.67 -6.41 -16.13
N CYS A 107 -14.81 -5.76 -15.89
CA CYS A 107 -15.21 -5.30 -14.55
C CYS A 107 -15.33 -6.47 -13.57
N ARG A 108 -16.04 -7.54 -13.94
CA ARG A 108 -16.14 -8.76 -13.11
C ARG A 108 -14.78 -9.37 -12.79
N PHE A 109 -13.88 -9.40 -13.77
CA PHE A 109 -12.52 -9.87 -13.56
C PHE A 109 -11.79 -8.99 -12.54
N ILE A 110 -11.80 -7.66 -12.73
CA ILE A 110 -11.14 -6.70 -11.82
C ILE A 110 -11.68 -6.87 -10.39
N GLU A 111 -12.99 -6.99 -10.23
CA GLU A 111 -13.63 -7.21 -8.92
C GLU A 111 -13.15 -8.52 -8.28
N SER A 112 -13.08 -9.60 -9.06
CA SER A 112 -12.61 -10.91 -8.59
C SER A 112 -11.11 -10.94 -8.23
N LYS A 113 -10.32 -10.03 -8.84
CA LYS A 113 -8.86 -9.93 -8.68
C LYS A 113 -8.42 -8.57 -8.13
N ASN A 114 -9.25 -7.96 -7.30
CA ASN A 114 -9.00 -6.66 -6.64
C ASN A 114 -7.57 -6.56 -6.06
N GLN A 115 -7.02 -7.66 -5.57
CA GLN A 115 -5.70 -7.71 -4.92
C GLN A 115 -4.53 -7.45 -5.88
N LEU A 116 -4.74 -7.53 -7.20
CA LEU A 116 -3.71 -7.27 -8.21
C LEU A 116 -3.53 -5.77 -8.50
N PHE A 117 -4.53 -4.95 -8.15
CA PHE A 117 -4.54 -3.52 -8.48
C PHE A 117 -4.23 -2.70 -7.22
N PRO A 118 -3.19 -1.85 -7.24
CA PRO A 118 -2.88 -1.01 -6.09
C PRO A 118 -3.92 0.13 -5.98
N ASP A 119 -4.27 0.48 -4.75
CA ASP A 119 -5.13 1.63 -4.49
C ASP A 119 -4.34 2.94 -4.63
N LEU A 120 -3.06 2.91 -4.24
CA LEU A 120 -2.13 4.03 -4.27
C LEU A 120 -0.80 3.59 -4.86
N VAL A 121 -0.29 4.35 -5.82
CA VAL A 121 1.07 4.24 -6.34
C VAL A 121 1.88 5.44 -5.89
N ILE A 122 3.02 5.18 -5.25
CA ILE A 122 4.01 6.19 -4.88
C ILE A 122 5.15 6.08 -5.88
N LEU A 123 5.24 7.06 -6.78
CA LEU A 123 6.30 7.16 -7.77
C LEU A 123 7.39 8.09 -7.22
N CYS A 124 8.54 7.55 -6.84
CA CYS A 124 9.72 8.32 -6.44
C CYS A 124 10.69 8.40 -7.62
N SER A 125 10.68 9.52 -8.35
CA SER A 125 11.52 9.75 -9.53
C SER A 125 11.66 11.22 -9.88
N GLU A 126 12.73 11.57 -10.61
CA GLU A 126 12.97 12.95 -11.07
C GLU A 126 11.83 13.47 -11.98
N ALA A 127 11.38 12.61 -12.90
CA ALA A 127 10.30 12.91 -13.83
C ALA A 127 9.09 12.03 -13.54
N ALA A 128 7.89 12.61 -13.63
CA ALA A 128 6.62 11.90 -13.55
C ALA A 128 6.38 11.05 -14.81
N LYS A 129 7.22 10.03 -15.01
CA LYS A 129 7.15 9.12 -16.14
C LYS A 129 6.99 7.69 -15.64
N LEU A 130 5.76 7.21 -15.73
CA LEU A 130 5.46 5.81 -15.57
C LEU A 130 5.83 5.10 -16.88
N ALA A 131 7.09 4.69 -16.99
CA ALA A 131 7.53 3.82 -18.07
C ALA A 131 7.02 2.39 -17.78
N THR A 132 5.73 2.19 -18.01
CA THR A 132 5.07 0.88 -17.98
C THR A 132 4.58 0.55 -19.39
N ASN A 133 4.84 -0.68 -19.83
CA ASN A 133 4.25 -1.20 -21.07
C ASN A 133 2.77 -1.61 -20.86
N GLN A 134 2.26 -1.46 -19.63
CA GLN A 134 1.00 -2.03 -19.16
C GLN A 134 0.26 -1.02 -18.26
N PRO A 135 -0.30 0.05 -18.84
CA PRO A 135 -0.98 1.12 -18.09
C PRO A 135 -2.24 0.65 -17.37
N PHE A 136 -2.81 -0.48 -17.79
CA PHE A 136 -4.07 -1.02 -17.27
C PHE A 136 -4.00 -1.39 -15.77
N LEU A 137 -2.83 -1.73 -15.24
CA LEU A 137 -2.68 -2.03 -13.81
C LEU A 137 -2.86 -0.81 -12.91
N LEU A 138 -2.73 0.38 -13.48
CA LEU A 138 -2.87 1.65 -12.76
C LEU A 138 -4.26 2.26 -12.92
N TYR A 139 -5.20 1.55 -13.56
CA TYR A 139 -6.51 2.06 -13.95
C TYR A 139 -7.29 2.75 -12.82
N GLN A 140 -7.22 2.21 -11.61
CA GLN A 140 -7.90 2.75 -10.42
C GLN A 140 -6.97 3.40 -9.41
N ALA A 141 -5.66 3.29 -9.62
CA ALA A 141 -4.68 3.70 -8.64
C ALA A 141 -4.62 5.23 -8.57
N GLU A 142 -4.69 5.77 -7.37
CA GLU A 142 -4.25 7.14 -7.14
C GLU A 142 -2.73 7.18 -7.27
N ILE A 143 -2.19 8.18 -7.98
CA ILE A 143 -0.74 8.28 -8.19
C ILE A 143 -0.22 9.49 -7.43
N HIS A 144 0.67 9.25 -6.48
CA HIS A 144 1.45 10.28 -5.80
C HIS A 144 2.87 10.31 -6.35
N HIS A 145 3.27 11.42 -6.97
CA HIS A 145 4.62 11.62 -7.48
C HIS A 145 5.47 12.41 -6.49
N SER A 146 6.68 11.92 -6.22
CA SER A 146 7.71 12.57 -5.41
C SER A 146 9.04 12.59 -6.17
N ARG A 147 9.80 13.67 -6.02
CA ARG A 147 11.19 13.79 -6.51
C ARG A 147 12.22 13.50 -5.43
N GLU A 148 11.78 12.90 -4.34
CA GLU A 148 12.61 12.49 -3.20
C GLU A 148 12.71 10.95 -3.20
N GLU A 149 13.81 10.42 -2.66
CA GLU A 149 13.91 8.99 -2.34
C GLU A 149 12.78 8.58 -1.39
N PHE A 150 12.30 7.33 -1.53
CA PHE A 150 11.25 6.84 -0.67
C PHE A 150 11.65 6.89 0.81
N SER A 151 10.77 7.46 1.62
CA SER A 151 10.93 7.57 3.08
C SER A 151 9.56 7.60 3.76
N GLU A 152 9.54 7.46 5.09
CA GLU A 152 8.32 7.58 5.88
C GLU A 152 7.61 8.93 5.64
N SER A 153 8.37 10.01 5.44
CA SER A 153 7.79 11.32 5.18
C SER A 153 7.03 11.36 3.85
N VAL A 154 7.57 10.74 2.80
CA VAL A 154 6.91 10.59 1.50
C VAL A 154 5.66 9.74 1.62
N LEU A 155 5.72 8.62 2.37
CA LEU A 155 4.55 7.79 2.64
C LEU A 155 3.43 8.58 3.34
N ILE A 156 3.75 9.35 4.39
CA ILE A 156 2.77 10.18 5.10
C ILE A 156 2.12 11.20 4.16
N LYS A 157 2.93 11.90 3.33
CA LYS A 157 2.41 12.86 2.34
C LYS A 157 1.44 12.16 1.37
N ALA A 158 1.81 10.99 0.86
CA ALA A 158 1.00 10.22 -0.08
C ALA A 158 -0.31 9.70 0.56
N LEU A 159 -0.25 9.17 1.78
CA LEU A 159 -1.44 8.73 2.52
C LEU A 159 -2.38 9.91 2.85
N GLY A 160 -1.80 11.06 3.22
CA GLY A 160 -2.52 12.30 3.43
C GLY A 160 -3.28 12.72 2.18
N HIS A 161 -2.60 12.76 1.03
CA HIS A 161 -3.18 13.04 -0.28
C HIS A 161 -4.33 12.07 -0.60
N TYR A 162 -4.06 10.75 -0.56
CA TYR A 162 -5.05 9.71 -0.82
C TYR A 162 -6.31 9.82 0.05
N SER A 163 -6.15 10.22 1.32
CA SER A 163 -7.27 10.36 2.26
C SER A 163 -8.21 11.51 1.91
N THR A 164 -7.74 12.47 1.11
CA THR A 164 -8.51 13.62 0.64
C THR A 164 -9.04 13.46 -0.78
N CYS A 165 -8.53 12.49 -1.55
CA CYS A 165 -8.98 12.23 -2.90
C CYS A 165 -10.38 11.58 -2.93
N GLU A 166 -11.20 12.02 -3.86
CA GLU A 166 -12.50 11.43 -4.17
C GLU A 166 -12.38 10.66 -5.50
N GLN A 167 -12.44 9.33 -5.43
CA GLN A 167 -12.46 8.49 -6.64
C GLN A 167 -13.88 8.47 -7.22
N ARG A 168 -14.09 9.19 -8.32
CA ARG A 168 -15.39 9.25 -9.00
C ARG A 168 -15.54 8.20 -10.10
N ASN A 169 -14.45 7.64 -10.60
CA ASN A 169 -14.45 6.59 -11.65
C ASN A 169 -15.39 6.89 -12.82
N GLY A 170 -15.51 8.17 -13.22
CA GLY A 170 -16.37 8.63 -14.31
C GLY A 170 -17.85 8.85 -13.97
N LYS A 171 -18.24 8.83 -12.69
CA LYS A 171 -19.58 9.19 -12.19
C LYS A 171 -19.72 10.68 -11.88
#